data_AF-A0A1E7YSU8-F1
#
_entry.id   AF-A0A1E7YSU8-F1
#
_cell.length_a   1.000
_cell.length_b   1.000
_cell.length_c   1.000
_cell.angle_alpha   90.00
_cell.angle_beta   90.00
_cell.angle_gamma   90.00
#
_symmetry.space_group_name_H-M   'P 1'
#
loop_
_entity.id
_entity.type
_entity.pdbx_description
1 polymer ?
#
loop_
_entity_poly.entity_id
_entity_poly.type
_entity_poly.pdbx_seq_one_letter_code
_entity_poly.pdbx_strand_id
1 'polypeptide(L)'
;MQRSGGIQKVRRYENGSLVVKENYNSHKRLVGVTAMLKLKGYDTGDRNWVMAAYKPSGANVAFGKVGTCIACHVMVRRQDFVFAPPPAQMLPVSTWKAFFPKQGINPAYLALIKKHPNNLVQ
;
A
#
# COMPACT_ATOMS: atom_id res chain seq x y z
N MET A 1 28.62 -24.44 -19.82
CA MET A 1 27.14 -24.53 -19.82
C MET A 1 26.58 -23.62 -18.73
N GLN A 2 26.06 -22.45 -19.10
CA GLN A 2 25.31 -21.57 -18.18
C GLN A 2 23.93 -22.20 -17.93
N ARG A 3 23.57 -22.44 -16.67
CA ARG A 3 22.23 -22.93 -16.31
C ARG A 3 21.22 -21.79 -16.51
N SER A 4 20.49 -21.87 -17.61
CA SER A 4 19.28 -21.12 -17.89
C SER A 4 18.23 -21.36 -16.80
N GLY A 5 17.61 -20.28 -16.30
CA GLY A 5 16.26 -20.37 -15.73
C GLY A 5 16.10 -20.67 -14.24
N GLY A 6 16.86 -20.02 -13.35
CA GLY A 6 16.47 -20.00 -11.94
C GLY A 6 15.13 -19.29 -11.76
N ILE A 7 14.11 -19.98 -11.21
CA ILE A 7 12.86 -19.36 -10.78
C ILE A 7 13.22 -18.27 -9.77
N GLN A 8 13.14 -17.01 -10.18
CA GLN A 8 13.31 -15.88 -9.28
C GLN A 8 12.12 -15.90 -8.31
N LYS A 9 12.33 -16.33 -7.06
CA LYS A 9 11.32 -16.26 -6.00
C LYS A 9 11.00 -14.78 -5.73
N VAL A 10 9.99 -14.25 -6.43
CA VAL A 10 9.45 -12.93 -6.15
C VAL A 10 8.58 -13.04 -4.89
N ARG A 11 9.02 -12.43 -3.78
CA ARG A 11 8.19 -12.26 -2.58
C ARG A 11 7.13 -11.20 -2.86
N ARG A 12 5.86 -11.60 -2.85
CA ARG A 12 4.70 -10.72 -3.09
C ARG A 12 3.97 -10.47 -1.79
N TYR A 13 3.28 -9.33 -1.71
CA TYR A 13 2.36 -9.06 -0.62
C TYR A 13 1.17 -10.00 -0.67
N GLU A 14 0.70 -10.43 0.50
CA GLU A 14 -0.52 -11.22 0.64
C GLU A 14 -1.76 -10.35 0.39
N ASN A 15 -2.88 -10.95 0.00
CA ASN A 15 -4.14 -10.22 -0.05
C ASN A 15 -4.53 -9.75 1.35
N GLY A 16 -5.06 -8.53 1.46
CA GLY A 16 -5.28 -7.83 2.72
C GLY A 16 -4.12 -6.90 3.10
N SER A 17 -2.92 -7.12 2.56
CA SER A 17 -1.76 -6.28 2.85
C SER A 17 -2.05 -4.82 2.57
N LEU A 18 -1.79 -3.96 3.55
CA LEU A 18 -1.94 -2.52 3.41
C LEU A 18 -0.59 -1.84 3.63
N VAL A 19 -0.06 -1.26 2.57
CA VAL A 19 1.14 -0.42 2.60
C VAL A 19 0.72 1.01 2.84
N VAL A 20 1.34 1.70 3.80
CA VAL A 20 1.07 3.12 4.02
C VAL A 20 2.37 3.89 4.13
N LYS A 21 2.42 5.01 3.41
CA LYS A 21 3.54 5.93 3.40
C LYS A 21 3.06 7.31 3.84
N GLU A 22 3.71 7.84 4.86
CA GLU A 22 3.60 9.23 5.26
C GLU A 22 4.58 10.08 4.47
N ASN A 23 4.12 11.24 4.04
CA ASN A 23 4.94 12.20 3.30
C ASN A 23 5.17 13.41 4.19
N TYR A 24 6.43 13.65 4.53
CA TYR A 24 6.87 14.80 5.31
C TYR A 24 7.62 15.78 4.42
N ASN A 25 7.48 17.08 4.67
CA ASN A 25 8.32 18.09 4.03
C ASN A 25 9.69 18.22 4.72
N SER A 26 10.54 19.12 4.21
CA SER A 26 11.88 19.40 4.77
C SER A 26 11.88 19.84 6.23
N HIS A 27 10.76 20.37 6.73
CA HIS A 27 10.57 20.79 8.13
C HIS A 27 9.96 19.68 9.00
N LYS A 28 9.94 18.43 8.50
CA LYS A 28 9.34 17.26 9.18
C LYS A 28 7.85 17.46 9.50
N ARG A 29 7.14 18.27 8.71
CA ARG A 29 5.68 18.42 8.84
C ARG A 29 4.99 17.44 7.90
N LEU A 30 4.00 16.70 8.42
CA LEU A 30 3.18 15.79 7.63
C LEU A 30 2.40 16.60 6.58
N VAL A 31 2.59 16.29 5.30
CA VAL A 31 1.93 16.97 4.17
C VAL A 31 0.94 16.08 3.43
N GLY A 32 0.98 14.78 3.67
CA GLY A 32 -0.01 13.86 3.13
C GLY A 32 0.32 12.41 3.42
N VAL A 33 -0.64 11.54 3.18
CA VAL A 33 -0.48 10.10 3.34
C VAL A 33 -0.97 9.37 2.11
N THR A 34 -0.17 8.45 1.64
CA THR A 34 -0.48 7.58 0.50
C THR A 34 -0.58 6.16 0.99
N ALA A 35 -1.58 5.42 0.52
CA ALA A 35 -1.83 4.06 0.96
C ALA A 35 -2.12 3.16 -0.25
N MET A 36 -1.75 1.89 -0.14
CA MET A 36 -2.05 0.85 -1.11
C MET A 36 -2.59 -0.37 -0.39
N LEU A 37 -3.81 -0.81 -0.71
CA LEU A 37 -4.44 -2.02 -0.15
C LEU A 37 -4.49 -3.11 -1.22
N LYS A 38 -4.00 -4.30 -0.90
CA LYS A 38 -4.04 -5.44 -1.82
C LYS A 38 -5.36 -6.19 -1.71
N LEU A 39 -6.29 -5.90 -2.61
CA LEU A 39 -7.65 -6.43 -2.60
C LEU A 39 -7.86 -7.48 -3.70
N LYS A 40 -7.89 -8.77 -3.32
CA LYS A 40 -8.08 -9.89 -4.25
C LYS A 40 -9.21 -9.62 -5.26
N GLY A 41 -8.89 -9.64 -6.55
CA GLY A 41 -9.86 -9.52 -7.64
C GLY A 41 -10.23 -8.08 -8.05
N TYR A 42 -9.65 -7.06 -7.42
CA TYR A 42 -9.96 -5.66 -7.73
C TYR A 42 -9.39 -5.19 -9.07
N ASP A 43 -8.10 -5.48 -9.30
CA ASP A 43 -7.41 -5.11 -10.54
C ASP A 43 -6.34 -6.14 -10.85
N THR A 44 -6.72 -7.22 -11.54
CA THR A 44 -5.79 -8.31 -11.82
C THR A 44 -4.64 -7.90 -12.74
N GLY A 45 -4.81 -6.86 -13.57
CA GLY A 45 -3.75 -6.27 -14.40
C GLY A 45 -2.69 -5.57 -13.56
N ASP A 46 -3.13 -4.80 -12.56
CA ASP A 46 -2.27 -4.04 -11.65
C ASP A 46 -2.08 -4.71 -10.27
N ARG A 47 -2.09 -6.05 -10.27
CA ARG A 47 -1.81 -6.91 -9.11
C ARG A 47 -2.66 -6.64 -7.87
N ASN A 48 -3.89 -6.22 -8.08
CA ASN A 48 -4.95 -6.07 -7.08
C ASN A 48 -4.74 -4.92 -6.10
N TRP A 49 -3.95 -3.90 -6.46
CA TRP A 49 -3.74 -2.75 -5.57
C TRP A 49 -4.83 -1.69 -5.73
N VAL A 50 -5.48 -1.35 -4.61
CA VAL A 50 -6.29 -0.15 -4.46
C VAL A 50 -5.37 0.96 -3.96
N MET A 51 -5.19 2.03 -4.73
CA MET A 51 -4.31 3.15 -4.38
C MET A 51 -5.12 4.30 -3.79
N ALA A 52 -4.55 5.00 -2.82
CA ALA A 52 -5.21 6.16 -2.22
C ALA A 52 -4.20 7.22 -1.78
N ALA A 53 -4.63 8.48 -1.81
CA ALA A 53 -3.91 9.62 -1.28
C ALA A 53 -4.83 10.47 -0.43
N TYR A 54 -4.30 11.00 0.67
CA TYR A 54 -5.02 11.77 1.67
C TYR A 54 -4.23 13.01 2.08
N LYS A 55 -4.95 14.08 2.39
CA LYS A 55 -4.41 15.19 3.18
C LYS A 55 -4.08 14.72 4.61
N PRO A 56 -3.24 15.43 5.37
CA PRO A 56 -2.97 15.11 6.78
C PRO A 56 -4.25 15.00 7.63
N SER A 57 -5.30 15.73 7.27
CA SER A 57 -6.62 15.66 7.92
C SER A 57 -7.41 14.38 7.63
N GLY A 58 -6.96 13.54 6.70
CA GLY A 58 -7.70 12.36 6.23
C GLY A 58 -8.63 12.62 5.04
N ALA A 59 -8.77 13.88 4.60
CA ALA A 59 -9.55 14.20 3.42
C ALA A 59 -8.97 13.52 2.17
N ASN A 60 -9.84 12.91 1.37
CA ASN A 60 -9.42 12.19 0.16
C ASN A 60 -8.87 13.16 -0.90
N VAL A 61 -7.78 12.76 -1.54
CA VAL A 61 -7.18 13.44 -2.69
C VAL A 61 -7.32 12.56 -3.93
N ALA A 62 -7.09 11.25 -3.79
CA ALA A 62 -7.27 10.27 -4.86
C ALA A 62 -7.61 8.90 -4.26
N PHE A 63 -8.29 8.04 -5.03
CA PHE A 63 -8.70 6.71 -4.59
C PHE A 63 -8.96 5.76 -5.77
N GLY A 64 -8.64 4.48 -5.60
CA GLY A 64 -8.98 3.41 -6.54
C GLY A 64 -7.85 3.11 -7.54
N LYS A 65 -8.20 3.05 -8.83
CA LYS A 65 -7.26 2.83 -9.95
C LYS A 65 -6.68 4.18 -10.40
N VAL A 66 -5.71 4.69 -9.65
CA VAL A 66 -5.17 6.03 -9.88
C VAL A 66 -4.06 5.98 -10.92
N GLY A 67 -4.34 6.43 -12.15
CA GLY A 67 -3.41 6.30 -13.29
C GLY A 67 -2.01 6.88 -13.06
N THR A 68 -1.90 8.02 -12.37
CA THR A 68 -0.61 8.64 -12.03
C THR A 68 0.21 7.79 -11.04
N CYS A 69 -0.46 7.09 -10.13
CA CYS A 69 0.20 6.16 -9.22
C CYS A 69 0.64 4.89 -9.97
N ILE A 70 -0.24 4.33 -10.81
CA ILE A 70 0.04 3.12 -11.62
C ILE A 70 1.25 3.34 -12.55
N ALA A 71 1.32 4.50 -13.21
CA ALA A 71 2.39 4.84 -14.15
C ALA A 71 3.80 4.71 -13.55
N CYS A 72 3.98 5.06 -12.27
CA CYS A 72 5.26 4.88 -11.58
C CYS A 72 5.43 3.45 -11.05
N HIS A 73 4.37 2.87 -10.47
CA HIS A 73 4.46 1.57 -9.80
C HIS A 73 4.60 0.38 -10.76
N VAL A 74 4.17 0.52 -12.02
CA VAL A 74 4.36 -0.51 -13.06
C VAL A 74 5.85 -0.77 -13.35
N MET A 75 6.73 0.21 -13.11
CA MET A 75 8.19 0.05 -13.27
C MET A 75 8.73 -1.02 -12.33
N VAL A 76 8.15 -1.15 -11.13
CA VAL A 76 8.48 -2.19 -10.15
C VAL A 76 7.46 -3.33 -10.17
N ARG A 77 6.84 -3.61 -11.33
CA ARG A 77 5.91 -4.74 -11.47
C ARG A 77 6.53 -6.04 -10.97
N ARG A 78 7.81 -6.30 -11.25
CA ARG A 78 8.48 -7.52 -10.80
C ARG A 78 8.54 -7.64 -9.26
N GLN A 79 8.45 -6.53 -8.54
CA GLN A 79 8.39 -6.44 -7.08
C GLN A 79 6.98 -6.10 -6.58
N ASP A 80 5.97 -6.60 -7.29
CA ASP A 80 4.59 -6.52 -6.83
C ASP A 80 4.03 -5.10 -6.72
N PHE A 81 4.48 -4.20 -7.61
CA PHE A 81 4.04 -2.80 -7.65
C PHE A 81 4.35 -2.04 -6.35
N VAL A 82 5.31 -2.49 -5.53
CA VAL A 82 5.76 -1.78 -4.34
C VAL A 82 7.29 -1.68 -4.39
N PHE A 83 7.83 -0.49 -4.13
CA PHE A 83 9.27 -0.23 -4.19
C PHE A 83 10.07 -0.86 -3.03
N ALA A 84 9.37 -1.44 -2.06
CA ALA A 84 9.93 -2.22 -0.96
C ALA A 84 9.42 -3.66 -1.04
N PRO A 85 10.23 -4.66 -0.69
CA PRO A 85 9.76 -6.03 -0.56
C PRO A 85 8.89 -6.15 0.71
N PRO A 86 7.97 -7.13 0.80
CA PRO A 86 7.19 -7.35 2.02
C PRO A 86 8.10 -7.55 3.23
N PRO A 87 7.87 -6.96 4.40
CA PRO A 87 8.73 -7.19 5.57
C PRO A 87 8.67 -8.65 6.02
N ALA A 88 9.65 -9.09 6.83
CA ALA A 88 9.63 -10.44 7.41
C ALA A 88 8.47 -10.64 8.39
N GLN A 89 8.00 -9.55 9.00
CA GLN A 89 6.88 -9.53 9.93
C GLN A 89 5.94 -8.38 9.56
N MET A 90 4.66 -8.70 9.45
CA MET A 90 3.60 -7.73 9.22
C MET A 90 3.09 -7.18 10.56
N LEU A 91 2.69 -5.91 10.59
CA LEU A 91 2.12 -5.30 11.79
C LEU A 91 0.59 -5.44 11.78
N PRO A 92 -0.07 -5.67 12.94
CA PRO A 92 -1.51 -5.68 12.99
C PRO A 92 -2.10 -4.27 12.82
N VAL A 93 -3.35 -4.20 12.36
CA VAL A 93 -4.04 -2.92 12.10
C VAL A 93 -4.17 -2.05 13.36
N SER A 94 -4.26 -2.68 14.54
CA SER A 94 -4.27 -1.98 15.83
C SER A 94 -2.98 -1.20 16.08
N THR A 95 -1.84 -1.75 15.68
CA THR A 95 -0.53 -1.09 15.81
C THR A 95 -0.46 0.21 15.01
N TRP A 96 -1.06 0.25 13.83
CA TRP A 96 -1.19 1.49 13.06
C TRP A 96 -2.01 2.55 13.78
N LYS A 97 -3.18 2.18 14.32
CA LYS A 97 -4.00 3.14 15.07
C LYS A 97 -3.26 3.74 16.27
N ALA A 98 -2.36 2.96 16.88
CA ALA A 98 -1.52 3.44 17.97
C ALA A 98 -0.43 4.41 17.49
N PHE A 99 0.16 4.20 16.31
CA PHE A 99 1.15 5.11 15.73
C PHE A 99 0.54 6.38 15.14
N PHE A 100 -0.71 6.32 14.66
CA PHE A 100 -1.37 7.44 13.96
C PHE A 100 -2.70 7.86 14.59
N PRO A 101 -2.75 8.16 15.90
CA PRO A 101 -4.00 8.36 16.62
C PRO A 101 -4.79 9.61 16.19
N LYS A 102 -4.10 10.59 15.59
CA LYS A 102 -4.69 11.87 15.15
C LYS A 102 -5.03 11.91 13.66
N GLN A 103 -4.70 10.87 12.90
CA GLN A 103 -4.92 10.86 11.47
C GLN A 103 -6.29 10.23 11.15
N GLY A 104 -7.18 11.02 10.55
CA GLY A 104 -8.44 10.50 10.01
C GLY A 104 -8.15 9.53 8.85
N ILE A 105 -8.76 8.35 8.88
CA ILE A 105 -8.77 7.43 7.74
C ILE A 105 -10.08 7.68 6.99
N ASN A 106 -9.99 7.85 5.67
CA ASN A 106 -11.17 7.99 4.82
C ASN A 106 -12.18 6.86 5.11
N PRO A 107 -13.48 7.16 5.28
CA PRO A 107 -14.48 6.16 5.64
C PRO A 107 -14.60 4.98 4.66
N ALA A 108 -14.46 5.20 3.36
CA ALA A 108 -14.49 4.15 2.35
C ALA A 108 -13.28 3.22 2.47
N TYR A 109 -12.09 3.76 2.74
CA TYR A 109 -10.90 2.96 2.97
C TYR A 109 -10.94 2.23 4.32
N LEU A 110 -11.48 2.88 5.35
CA LEU A 110 -11.73 2.26 6.64
C LEU A 110 -12.74 1.11 6.52
N ALA A 111 -13.77 1.25 5.69
CA ALA A 111 -14.72 0.18 5.40
C ALA A 111 -14.03 -1.00 4.70
N LEU A 112 -13.13 -0.74 3.75
CA LEU A 112 -12.33 -1.79 3.11
C LEU A 112 -11.42 -2.51 4.11
N ILE A 113 -10.72 -1.79 4.98
CA ILE A 113 -9.88 -2.38 6.03
C ILE A 113 -10.72 -3.24 6.98
N LYS A 114 -11.90 -2.75 7.42
CA LYS A 114 -12.82 -3.52 8.27
C LYS A 114 -13.28 -4.82 7.60
N LYS A 115 -13.46 -4.79 6.27
CA LYS A 115 -13.89 -5.95 5.47
C LYS A 115 -12.74 -6.92 5.14
N HIS A 116 -11.49 -6.46 5.23
CA HIS A 116 -10.27 -7.22 4.94
C HIS A 116 -9.23 -7.05 6.07
N PRO A 117 -9.45 -7.65 7.25
CA PRO A 117 -8.75 -7.27 8.49
C PRO A 117 -7.26 -7.67 8.61
N ASN A 118 -6.59 -8.18 7.57
CA ASN A 118 -5.30 -8.85 7.74
C ASN A 118 -4.12 -8.06 7.16
N ASN A 119 -3.18 -7.73 8.05
CA ASN A 119 -1.77 -7.36 7.83
C ASN A 119 -1.47 -5.96 7.22
N LEU A 120 -0.82 -5.09 8.01
CA LEU A 120 -0.24 -3.83 7.56
C LEU A 120 1.26 -3.94 7.29
N VAL A 121 1.73 -3.14 6.35
CA VAL A 121 3.11 -3.02 5.89
C VAL A 121 3.51 -1.55 6.03
N GLN A 122 4.66 -1.32 6.66
CA GLN A 122 5.34 -0.03 6.64
C GLN A 122 6.42 -0.02 5.55
#